data_AF-A0A9X0YDE2-F1
#
_entry.id   AF-A0A9X0YDE2-F1
#
_cell.length_a   1.000
_cell.length_b   1.000
_cell.length_c   1.000
_cell.angle_alpha   90.00
_cell.angle_beta   90.00
_cell.angle_gamma   90.00
#
_symmetry.space_group_name_H-M   'P 1'
#
loop_
_entity.id
_entity.type
_entity.pdbx_description
1 polymer ?
#
loop_
_entity_poly.entity_id
_entity_poly.type
_entity_poly.pdbx_seq_one_letter_code
_entity_poly.pdbx_strand_id
1 'polypeptide(L)'
;MEKYTPHYDLAVIKADVRRLGAKAFTSTARNTGRKLGLDIHEMQDVIFQLQTGILRKSMTTYADHRIWQDVYHISSRGMEIYIKVTYRSGGIPPVISFKECDS
;
A
#
# COMPACT_ATOMS: atom_id res chain seq x y z
N MET A 1 10.60 0.04 -15.71
CA MET A 1 9.67 -0.97 -16.26
C MET A 1 8.38 -0.94 -15.45
N GLU A 2 7.22 -1.11 -16.10
CA GLU A 2 5.88 -1.11 -15.50
C GLU A 2 5.08 -2.32 -16.02
N LYS A 3 4.20 -2.89 -15.19
CA LYS A 3 3.22 -3.93 -15.54
C LYS A 3 1.87 -3.69 -14.84
N TYR A 4 0.81 -4.35 -15.32
CA TYR A 4 -0.55 -4.29 -14.75
C TYR A 4 -0.95 -5.55 -13.96
N THR A 5 0.05 -6.31 -13.51
CA THR A 5 -0.13 -7.44 -12.60
C THR A 5 0.61 -7.12 -11.30
N PRO A 6 0.03 -7.36 -10.12
CA PRO A 6 0.73 -7.12 -8.86
C PRO A 6 2.07 -7.87 -8.84
N HIS A 7 3.08 -7.27 -8.21
CA HIS A 7 4.32 -7.98 -7.95
C HIS A 7 4.22 -8.80 -6.67
N TYR A 8 3.54 -8.28 -5.66
CA TYR A 8 3.37 -8.96 -4.38
C TYR A 8 2.02 -9.66 -4.31
N ASP A 9 2.01 -10.82 -3.66
CA ASP A 9 0.77 -11.51 -3.36
C ASP A 9 -0.04 -10.71 -2.34
N LEU A 10 -1.26 -10.35 -2.74
CA LEU A 10 -2.17 -9.57 -1.93
C LEU A 10 -2.61 -10.28 -0.65
N ALA A 11 -2.69 -11.62 -0.67
CA ALA A 11 -2.96 -12.40 0.53
C ALA A 11 -1.83 -12.25 1.57
N VAL A 12 -0.57 -12.25 1.11
CA VAL A 12 0.60 -12.05 1.96
C VAL A 12 0.62 -10.63 2.54
N ILE A 13 0.34 -9.60 1.72
CA ILE A 13 0.21 -8.22 2.20
C ILE A 13 -0.81 -8.12 3.35
N LYS A 14 -2.01 -8.69 3.15
CA LYS A 14 -3.07 -8.66 4.17
C LYS A 14 -2.67 -9.43 5.43
N ALA A 15 -2.04 -10.60 5.29
CA ALA A 15 -1.54 -11.37 6.42
C ALA A 15 -0.52 -10.58 7.25
N ASP A 16 0.43 -9.90 6.61
CA ASP A 16 1.43 -9.08 7.30
C ASP A 16 0.83 -7.86 8.00
N VAL A 17 -0.11 -7.16 7.36
CA VAL A 17 -0.83 -6.04 8.00
C VAL A 17 -1.62 -6.51 9.21
N ARG A 18 -2.24 -7.69 9.13
CA ARG A 18 -2.93 -8.29 10.28
C ARG A 18 -1.97 -8.62 11.42
N ARG A 19 -0.82 -9.20 11.09
CA ARG A 19 0.20 -9.61 12.07
C ARG A 19 0.88 -8.44 12.78
N LEU A 20 1.12 -7.34 12.06
CA LEU A 20 1.95 -6.23 12.55
C LEU A 20 1.15 -5.04 13.09
N GLY A 21 -0.12 -4.92 12.71
CA GLY A 21 -0.95 -3.78 13.07
C GLY A 21 -0.30 -2.46 12.66
N ALA A 22 -0.23 -1.51 13.61
CA ALA A 22 0.38 -0.20 13.40
C ALA A 22 1.83 -0.24 12.87
N LYS A 23 2.57 -1.33 13.09
CA LYS A 23 3.97 -1.50 12.64
C LYS A 23 4.10 -1.78 11.15
N ALA A 24 3.02 -2.16 10.46
CA ALA A 24 3.01 -2.30 9.00
C ALA A 24 3.09 -0.95 8.27
N PHE A 25 2.80 0.15 8.97
CA PHE A 25 2.83 1.49 8.41
C PHE A 25 4.09 2.23 8.87
N THR A 26 4.73 2.96 7.96
CA THR A 26 5.81 3.88 8.35
C THR A 26 5.25 5.07 9.12
N SER A 27 6.09 5.82 9.83
CA SER A 27 5.65 7.05 10.50
C SER A 27 5.04 8.04 9.52
N THR A 28 5.61 8.18 8.32
CA THR A 28 5.05 9.01 7.24
C THR A 28 3.68 8.50 6.80
N ALA A 29 3.53 7.20 6.60
CA ALA A 29 2.24 6.63 6.20
C ALA A 29 1.15 6.80 7.26
N ARG A 30 1.48 6.65 8.54
CA ARG A 30 0.56 6.95 9.65
C ARG A 30 0.16 8.42 9.67
N ASN A 31 1.11 9.33 9.43
CA ASN A 31 0.82 10.75 9.38
C ASN A 31 -0.07 11.12 8.19
N THR A 32 0.17 10.54 7.00
CA THR A 32 -0.70 10.76 5.84
C THR A 32 -2.08 10.14 6.04
N GLY A 33 -2.17 8.93 6.60
CA GLY A 33 -3.44 8.31 6.97
C GLY A 33 -4.26 9.20 7.92
N ARG A 34 -3.62 9.76 8.95
CA ARG A 34 -4.28 10.72 9.86
C ARG A 34 -4.75 12.00 9.17
N LYS A 35 -3.99 12.53 8.20
CA LYS A 35 -4.40 13.71 7.40
C LYS A 35 -5.63 13.41 6.56
N LEU A 36 -5.74 12.18 6.06
CA LEU A 36 -6.92 11.62 5.40
C LEU A 36 -8.06 11.27 6.38
N GLY A 37 -7.94 11.58 7.68
CA GLY A 37 -8.94 11.23 8.68
C GLY A 37 -9.06 9.74 8.98
N LEU A 38 -8.00 8.96 8.67
CA LEU A 38 -7.93 7.53 8.96
C LEU A 38 -7.13 7.28 10.24
N ASP A 39 -7.73 6.57 11.18
CA ASP A 39 -7.00 5.94 12.28
C ASP A 39 -6.28 4.64 11.83
N ILE A 40 -5.57 3.97 12.73
CA ILE A 40 -4.84 2.74 12.39
C ILE A 40 -5.77 1.61 11.96
N HIS A 41 -6.92 1.45 12.61
CA HIS A 41 -7.88 0.40 12.27
C HIS A 41 -8.46 0.65 10.89
N GLU A 42 -8.84 1.89 10.59
CA GLU A 42 -9.35 2.30 9.29
C GLU A 42 -8.29 2.15 8.19
N MET A 43 -7.02 2.47 8.49
CA MET A 43 -5.91 2.19 7.57
C MET A 43 -5.77 0.68 7.29
N GLN A 44 -5.96 -0.19 8.28
CA GLN A 44 -5.93 -1.65 8.07
C GLN A 44 -7.13 -2.13 7.24
N ASP A 45 -8.33 -1.62 7.52
CA ASP A 45 -9.56 -1.97 6.81
C ASP A 45 -9.46 -1.61 5.32
N VAL A 46 -8.90 -0.45 5.01
CA VAL A 46 -8.63 -0.04 3.62
C VAL A 46 -7.69 -1.04 2.92
N ILE A 47 -6.65 -1.55 3.61
CA ILE A 47 -5.77 -2.58 3.03
C ILE A 47 -6.51 -3.92 2.85
N PHE A 48 -7.40 -4.29 3.77
CA PHE A 48 -8.18 -5.52 3.66
C PHE A 48 -9.22 -5.47 2.53
N GLN A 49 -9.67 -4.28 2.13
CA GLN A 49 -10.53 -4.07 0.97
C GLN A 49 -9.81 -4.19 -0.38
N LEU A 50 -8.47 -4.17 -0.39
CA LEU A 50 -7.73 -4.24 -1.66
C LEU A 50 -8.08 -5.50 -2.46
N GLN A 51 -8.15 -5.35 -3.78
CA GLN A 51 -8.35 -6.42 -4.75
C GLN A 51 -7.33 -6.28 -5.89
N THR A 52 -7.02 -7.38 -6.57
CA THR A 52 -6.08 -7.36 -7.70
C THR A 52 -6.59 -6.47 -8.84
N GLY A 53 -7.91 -6.43 -9.07
CA GLY A 53 -8.55 -5.64 -10.12
C GLY A 53 -8.47 -4.12 -9.93
N ILE A 54 -8.11 -3.64 -8.73
CA ILE A 54 -7.92 -2.21 -8.45
C ILE A 54 -6.43 -1.79 -8.42
N LEU A 55 -5.54 -2.69 -8.84
CA LEU A 55 -4.15 -2.32 -9.10
C LEU A 55 -4.13 -1.28 -10.23
N ARG A 56 -3.52 -0.13 -9.97
CA ARG A 56 -3.28 0.88 -10.99
C ARG A 56 -2.06 0.53 -11.85
N LYS A 57 -0.98 0.13 -11.19
CA LYS A 57 0.28 -0.29 -11.82
C LYS A 57 1.23 -0.95 -10.81
N SER A 58 2.15 -1.74 -11.32
CA SER A 58 3.32 -2.24 -10.60
C SER A 58 4.57 -1.80 -11.33
N MET A 59 5.47 -1.07 -10.66
CA MET A 59 6.66 -0.51 -11.31
C MET A 59 7.92 -0.67 -10.45
N THR A 60 9.07 -0.80 -11.10
CA THR A 60 10.37 -0.78 -10.43
C THR A 60 11.08 0.55 -10.68
N THR A 61 12.07 0.87 -9.86
CA THR A 61 12.96 2.03 -10.09
C THR A 61 14.10 1.69 -11.05
N TYR A 62 14.73 2.72 -11.63
CA TYR A 62 15.98 2.55 -12.39
C TYR A 62 17.17 2.28 -11.48
N ALA A 63 17.17 2.84 -10.26
CA ALA A 63 18.25 2.66 -9.30
C ALA A 63 18.34 1.22 -8.79
N ASP A 64 17.20 0.55 -8.62
CA ASP A 64 17.13 -0.86 -8.28
C ASP A 64 15.92 -1.52 -8.96
N HIS A 65 16.20 -2.47 -9.85
CA HIS A 65 15.21 -3.25 -10.61
C HIS A 65 14.59 -4.40 -9.80
N ARG A 66 15.08 -4.66 -8.59
CA ARG A 66 14.56 -5.69 -7.69
C ARG A 66 13.45 -5.16 -6.80
N ILE A 67 13.35 -3.84 -6.63
CA ILE A 67 12.36 -3.21 -5.75
C ILE A 67 11.13 -2.81 -6.56
N TRP A 68 10.07 -3.59 -6.41
CA TRP A 68 8.79 -3.31 -7.05
C TRP A 68 7.86 -2.50 -6.13
N GLN A 69 7.09 -1.62 -6.74
CA GLN A 69 6.10 -0.78 -6.11
C GLN A 69 4.74 -1.12 -6.72
N ASP A 70 3.89 -1.80 -5.96
CA ASP A 70 2.50 -2.01 -6.35
C ASP A 70 1.69 -0.79 -5.91
N VAL A 71 1.00 -0.16 -6.85
CA VAL A 71 0.16 1.01 -6.62
C VAL A 71 -1.29 0.60 -6.86
N TYR A 72 -2.11 0.71 -5.83
CA TYR A 72 -3.55 0.47 -5.86
C TYR A 72 -4.30 1.79 -5.75
N HIS A 73 -5.47 1.86 -6.36
CA HIS A 73 -6.37 3.00 -6.27
C HIS A 73 -7.72 2.52 -5.74
N ILE A 74 -8.16 3.03 -4.60
CA ILE A 74 -9.40 2.62 -3.95
C ILE A 74 -10.21 3.83 -3.54
N SER A 75 -11.50 3.80 -3.86
CA SER A 75 -12.50 4.70 -3.28
C SER A 75 -12.97 4.12 -1.96
N SER A 76 -12.72 4.82 -0.86
CA SER A 76 -13.17 4.38 0.47
C SER A 76 -13.60 5.59 1.29
N ARG A 77 -14.76 5.49 1.94
CA ARG A 77 -15.35 6.57 2.77
C ARG A 77 -15.50 7.91 2.02
N GLY A 78 -15.77 7.87 0.71
CA GLY A 78 -15.91 9.07 -0.12
C GLY A 78 -14.59 9.75 -0.47
N MET A 79 -13.45 9.09 -0.25
CA MET A 79 -12.11 9.57 -0.61
C MET A 79 -11.46 8.63 -1.62
N GLU A 80 -10.76 9.21 -2.59
CA GLU A 80 -9.88 8.47 -3.50
C GLU A 80 -8.49 8.34 -2.89
N ILE A 81 -8.07 7.10 -2.63
CA ILE A 81 -6.86 6.78 -1.89
C ILE A 81 -5.91 6.00 -2.79
N TYR A 82 -4.70 6.52 -2.98
CA TYR A 82 -3.61 5.76 -3.58
C TYR A 82 -2.80 5.05 -2.51
N ILE A 83 -2.64 3.75 -2.69
CA ILE A 83 -1.89 2.91 -1.76
C ILE A 83 -0.69 2.34 -2.49
N LYS A 84 0.50 2.65 -1.99
CA LYS A 84 1.73 2.07 -2.48
C LYS A 84 2.24 1.01 -1.52
N VAL A 85 2.52 -0.18 -2.05
CA VAL A 85 3.10 -1.31 -1.32
C VAL A 85 4.47 -1.63 -1.89
N THR A 86 5.47 -1.79 -1.01
CA THR A 86 6.84 -2.15 -1.39
C THR A 86 7.44 -3.04 -0.32
N TYR A 87 8.02 -4.18 -0.69
CA TYR A 87 8.85 -4.97 0.22
C TYR A 87 10.30 -4.54 0.10
N ARG A 88 11.01 -4.52 1.22
CA ARG A 88 12.47 -4.42 1.24
C ARG A 88 13.06 -5.83 1.20
N SER A 89 14.23 -5.95 0.59
CA SER A 89 14.97 -7.21 0.55
C SER A 89 15.10 -7.84 1.94
N GLY A 90 14.92 -9.15 2.03
CA GLY A 90 15.04 -9.91 3.29
C GLY A 90 13.73 -10.28 3.98
N GLY A 91 12.59 -10.26 3.29
CA GLY A 91 11.30 -10.68 3.87
C GLY A 91 10.77 -9.71 4.93
N ILE A 92 11.24 -8.47 4.90
CA ILE A 92 10.81 -7.41 5.81
C ILE A 92 9.37 -7.02 5.43
N PRO A 93 8.51 -6.72 6.41
CA PRO A 93 7.15 -6.27 6.17
C PRO A 93 7.00 -5.19 5.10
N PRO A 94 5.84 -5.14 4.42
CA PRO A 94 5.60 -4.16 3.38
C PRO A 94 5.64 -2.74 3.96
N VAL A 95 6.30 -1.84 3.24
CA VAL A 95 6.15 -0.40 3.41
C VAL A 95 4.88 0.00 2.68
N ILE A 96 3.85 0.35 3.45
CA ILE A 96 2.58 0.88 2.94
C ILE A 96 2.60 2.39 3.04
N SER A 97 2.19 3.09 1.98
CA SER A 97 2.07 4.55 1.94
C SER A 97 0.73 4.97 1.34
N PHE A 98 0.15 6.02 1.90
CA PHE A 98 -1.06 6.66 1.40
C PHE A 98 -0.67 7.94 0.65
N LYS A 99 -1.32 8.22 -0.47
CA LYS A 99 -1.24 9.51 -1.15
C LYS A 99 -2.66 10.03 -1.39
N GLU A 100 -2.87 11.30 -1.06
CA GLU A 100 -4.06 12.03 -1.51
C GLU A 100 -4.09 12.08 -3.03
N CYS A 101 -5.28 11.92 -3.60
CA CYS A 101 -5.52 12.33 -4.97
C CYS A 101 -5.56 13.86 -4.95
N ASP A 102 -4.47 14.50 -5.38
CA ASP A 102 -4.41 15.95 -5.58
C ASP A 102 -5.69 16.36 -6.35
N SER A 103 -6.53 17.19 -5.72
CA SER A 103 -7.69 17.83 -6.36
C SER A 103 -7.24 19.01 -7.19
#